data_AF-A0A9E3TWH7-F1
#
_entry.id   AF-A0A9E3TWH7-F1
#
_cell.length_a   1.000
_cell.length_b   1.000
_cell.length_c   1.000
_cell.angle_alpha   90.00
_cell.angle_beta   90.00
_cell.angle_gamma   90.00
#
_symmetry.space_group_name_H-M   'P 1'
#
loop_
_entity.id
_entity.type
_entity.pdbx_description
1 polymer ?
#
loop_
_entity_poly.entity_id
_entity_poly.type
_entity_poly.pdbx_seq_one_letter_code
_entity_poly.pdbx_strand_id
1 'polypeptide(L)'
;MNRARRCAVELLEPRCYLAGEGLASIAGDVASPGAAAEFLLSLVEQPDAARTGATRMVVLQVERSPLAACLLDPAAVGLRDRSSGEVFDAVFADAYFHAGESALALFELPAGQFVVEVAGERGSSGTFTLSARLPGDADGDGRVERVDLAHAMAADAQATVGLSRAAARMYGALGVNVAAIMSDVSRDAEFSGRNGALHVQAIAHNLAAPGATITLEPNGPTFMLAENSPAGAAVGVVVPQRLAGAASLSYSQNAGADAGAF
;
A
#
# COMPACT_ATOMS: atom_id res chain seq x y z
N MET A 1 12.02 0.15 51.12
CA MET A 1 10.63 0.27 50.61
C MET A 1 10.70 0.55 49.11
N ASN A 2 10.52 -0.50 48.31
CA ASN A 2 10.44 -0.44 46.85
C ASN A 2 8.97 -0.25 46.45
N ARG A 3 8.64 0.81 45.69
CA ARG A 3 7.51 0.77 44.74
C ARG A 3 7.85 1.59 43.50
N ALA A 4 8.38 0.84 42.54
CA ALA A 4 8.30 0.97 41.09
C ALA A 4 7.94 2.35 40.51
N ARG A 5 8.93 2.96 39.86
CA ARG A 5 8.70 3.79 38.67
C ARG A 5 7.82 2.97 37.73
N ARG A 6 6.62 3.48 37.42
CA ARG A 6 5.83 2.98 36.30
C ARG A 6 6.66 3.25 35.05
N CYS A 7 7.31 2.21 34.55
CA CYS A 7 7.68 2.11 33.15
C CYS A 7 6.35 2.11 32.40
N ALA A 8 5.84 3.29 32.06
CA ALA A 8 4.89 3.39 30.98
C ALA A 8 5.72 3.08 29.74
N VAL A 9 5.76 1.79 29.37
CA VAL A 9 6.03 1.41 28.00
C VAL A 9 4.84 1.99 27.25
N GLU A 10 4.98 3.22 26.76
CA GLU A 10 4.05 3.74 25.76
C GLU A 10 4.04 2.72 24.64
N LEU A 11 2.87 2.13 24.41
CA LEU A 11 2.65 1.22 23.31
C LEU A 11 3.05 1.95 22.03
N LEU A 12 3.90 1.31 21.24
CA LEU A 12 4.30 1.75 19.91
C LEU A 12 3.02 1.88 19.07
N GLU A 13 2.51 3.09 18.92
CA GLU A 13 1.34 3.34 18.10
C GLU A 13 1.67 3.03 16.61
N PRO A 14 0.73 2.37 15.91
CA PRO A 14 0.73 2.14 14.46
C PRO A 14 1.17 3.36 13.61
N ARG A 15 2.38 3.34 13.02
CA ARG A 15 2.95 4.48 12.28
C ARG A 15 2.59 4.48 10.80
N CYS A 16 1.38 4.91 10.43
CA CYS A 16 1.03 5.04 9.02
C CYS A 16 1.90 6.11 8.34
N TYR A 17 2.47 5.86 7.17
CA TYR A 17 2.93 6.96 6.32
C TYR A 17 1.66 7.70 5.88
N LEU A 18 1.50 8.99 6.23
CA LEU A 18 0.40 9.89 5.83
C LEU A 18 -0.40 9.27 4.69
N ALA A 19 -1.43 8.54 5.10
CA ALA A 19 -2.12 7.61 4.24
C ALA A 19 -2.84 8.42 3.18
N GLY A 20 -2.28 8.43 1.98
CA GLY A 20 -3.12 8.46 0.81
C GLY A 20 -4.12 7.34 0.87
N GLU A 21 -5.33 7.59 0.38
CA GLU A 21 -6.20 6.48 0.03
C GLU A 21 -5.40 5.50 -0.85
N GLY A 22 -5.60 4.20 -0.63
CA GLY A 22 -4.89 3.18 -1.38
C GLY A 22 -5.17 3.36 -2.87
N LEU A 23 -4.18 3.84 -3.63
CA LEU A 23 -4.28 3.98 -5.09
C LEU A 23 -4.66 2.67 -5.75
N ALA A 24 -4.19 1.56 -5.19
CA ALA A 24 -4.67 0.23 -5.50
C ALA A 24 -4.67 -0.64 -4.25
N SER A 25 -5.67 -1.53 -4.15
CA SER A 25 -5.74 -2.55 -3.13
C SER A 25 -6.31 -3.84 -3.72
N ILE A 26 -5.79 -4.98 -3.27
CA ILE A 26 -6.21 -6.30 -3.73
C ILE A 26 -6.15 -7.30 -2.57
N ALA A 27 -7.16 -8.17 -2.50
CA ALA A 27 -7.14 -9.28 -1.57
C ALA A 27 -6.29 -10.43 -2.12
N GLY A 28 -5.55 -11.09 -1.24
CA GLY A 28 -4.66 -12.20 -1.57
C GLY A 28 -4.67 -13.30 -0.52
N ASP A 29 -4.09 -14.45 -0.89
CA ASP A 29 -3.87 -15.58 0.00
C ASP A 29 -2.48 -16.19 -0.19
N VAL A 30 -1.78 -16.41 0.91
CA VAL A 30 -0.65 -17.33 0.96
C VAL A 30 -1.23 -18.72 1.22
N ALA A 31 -1.44 -19.48 0.14
CA ALA A 31 -2.24 -20.72 0.16
C ALA A 31 -1.70 -21.81 1.10
N SER A 32 -0.39 -21.82 1.37
CA SER A 32 0.26 -22.82 2.21
C SER A 32 1.56 -22.30 2.82
N PRO A 33 1.96 -22.82 4.00
CA PRO A 33 3.28 -22.55 4.60
C PRO A 33 4.44 -22.60 3.61
N GLY A 34 5.19 -21.50 3.51
CA GLY A 34 6.37 -21.39 2.64
C GLY A 34 6.07 -21.17 1.15
N ALA A 35 4.80 -21.04 0.77
CA ALA A 35 4.43 -20.52 -0.55
C ALA A 35 4.50 -19.00 -0.56
N ALA A 36 4.53 -18.43 -1.77
CA ALA A 36 4.37 -17.01 -2.00
C ALA A 36 3.17 -16.75 -2.93
N ALA A 37 2.51 -15.64 -2.71
CA ALA A 37 1.51 -15.09 -3.60
C ALA A 37 2.15 -14.02 -4.48
N GLU A 38 1.82 -14.02 -5.77
CA GLU A 38 2.37 -13.06 -6.73
C GLU A 38 1.28 -12.15 -7.32
N PHE A 39 1.59 -10.87 -7.43
CA PHE A 39 0.71 -9.84 -8.00
C PHE A 39 1.47 -9.03 -9.03
N LEU A 40 0.76 -8.55 -10.04
CA LEU A 40 1.26 -7.59 -11.01
C LEU A 40 0.96 -6.18 -10.50
N LEU A 41 2.01 -5.40 -10.28
CA LEU A 41 1.96 -3.97 -10.04
C LEU A 41 2.28 -3.24 -11.34
N SER A 42 1.36 -2.40 -11.81
CA SER A 42 1.65 -1.49 -12.92
C SER A 42 1.76 -0.06 -12.40
N LEU A 43 2.87 0.60 -12.73
CA LEU A 43 3.11 2.01 -12.44
C LEU A 43 3.17 2.77 -13.78
N VAL A 44 2.20 3.64 -14.01
CA VAL A 44 2.09 4.43 -15.25
C VAL A 44 2.23 5.90 -14.91
N GLU A 45 3.07 6.63 -15.65
CA GLU A 45 3.15 8.09 -15.52
C GLU A 45 1.85 8.70 -16.04
N GLN A 46 1.28 9.64 -15.28
CA GLN A 46 0.15 10.40 -15.81
C GLN A 46 0.60 11.32 -16.95
N PRO A 47 -0.22 11.53 -18.00
CA PRO A 47 0.16 12.28 -19.20
C PRO A 47 0.52 13.75 -18.96
N ASP A 48 0.12 14.33 -17.83
CA ASP A 48 0.47 15.69 -17.42
C ASP A 48 1.77 15.76 -16.58
N ALA A 49 2.46 14.64 -16.36
CA ALA A 49 3.69 14.60 -15.58
C ALA A 49 4.78 15.41 -16.30
N ALA A 50 5.20 16.52 -15.67
CA ALA A 50 6.18 17.45 -16.23
C ALA A 50 7.59 16.84 -16.48
N ARG A 51 7.83 15.61 -16.01
CA ARG A 51 9.09 14.86 -16.17
C ARG A 51 8.80 13.40 -16.47
N THR A 52 8.92 13.05 -17.74
CA THR A 52 8.88 11.67 -18.22
C THR A 52 10.14 10.91 -17.82
N GLY A 53 10.00 9.66 -17.39
CA GLY A 53 11.10 8.78 -17.01
C GLY A 53 11.64 9.01 -15.59
N ALA A 54 10.88 9.66 -14.72
CA ALA A 54 11.25 9.84 -13.32
C ALA A 54 10.80 8.63 -12.50
N THR A 55 11.59 8.25 -11.49
CA THR A 55 11.19 7.23 -10.51
C THR A 55 10.12 7.77 -9.57
N ARG A 56 9.41 6.87 -8.90
CA ARG A 56 8.45 7.15 -7.82
C ARG A 56 8.78 6.33 -6.61
N MET A 57 8.64 6.94 -5.45
CA MET A 57 8.66 6.24 -4.18
C MET A 57 7.28 5.61 -3.99
N VAL A 58 7.18 4.29 -3.89
CA VAL A 58 5.92 3.55 -3.74
C VAL A 58 5.97 2.72 -2.47
N VAL A 59 4.93 2.82 -1.65
CA VAL A 59 4.75 1.99 -0.46
C VAL A 59 3.88 0.80 -0.81
N LEU A 60 4.36 -0.39 -0.49
CA LEU A 60 3.59 -1.62 -0.47
C LEU A 60 3.34 -2.02 0.98
N GLN A 61 2.07 -2.17 1.34
CA GLN A 61 1.66 -2.65 2.66
C GLN A 61 0.87 -3.95 2.49
N VAL A 62 1.28 -4.96 3.26
CA VAL A 62 0.54 -6.23 3.41
C VAL A 62 -0.09 -6.20 4.78
N GLU A 63 -1.42 -6.22 4.84
CA GLU A 63 -2.18 -6.27 6.08
C GLU A 63 -2.84 -7.65 6.17
N ARG A 64 -2.54 -8.41 7.23
CA ARG A 64 -3.17 -9.72 7.40
C ARG A 64 -4.68 -9.55 7.64
N SER A 65 -5.47 -10.53 7.20
CA SER A 65 -6.89 -10.54 7.51
C SER A 65 -7.12 -10.59 9.03
N PRO A 66 -8.06 -9.79 9.59
CA PRO A 66 -8.37 -9.81 11.02
C PRO A 66 -9.15 -11.06 11.46
N LEU A 67 -9.43 -11.99 10.54
CA LEU A 67 -10.10 -13.24 10.84
C LEU A 67 -9.23 -14.08 11.80
N ALA A 68 -9.82 -14.57 12.89
CA ALA A 68 -9.13 -15.35 13.91
C ALA A 68 -8.44 -16.64 13.40
N ALA A 69 -8.85 -17.14 12.22
CA ALA A 69 -8.23 -18.29 11.56
C ALA A 69 -7.02 -17.92 10.68
N CYS A 70 -6.77 -16.63 10.44
CA CYS A 70 -5.62 -16.17 9.71
C CYS A 70 -4.39 -16.23 10.61
N LEU A 71 -3.44 -17.10 10.27
CA LEU A 71 -2.17 -17.27 10.98
C LEU A 71 -1.02 -16.61 10.25
N LEU A 72 -1.31 -15.79 9.24
CA LEU A 72 -0.28 -15.11 8.46
C LEU A 72 0.50 -14.14 9.36
N ASP A 73 1.82 -14.30 9.34
CA ASP A 73 2.83 -13.39 9.85
C ASP A 73 3.48 -12.78 8.60
N PRO A 74 3.09 -11.59 8.13
CA PRO A 74 3.55 -11.07 6.84
C PRO A 74 5.07 -10.88 6.79
N ALA A 75 5.74 -11.42 5.76
CA ALA A 75 7.14 -11.15 5.51
C ALA A 75 7.37 -9.83 4.79
N ALA A 76 8.63 -9.39 4.75
CA ALA A 76 9.03 -8.29 3.88
C ALA A 76 8.62 -8.60 2.43
N VAL A 77 8.03 -7.60 1.77
CA VAL A 77 7.54 -7.71 0.40
C VAL A 77 8.71 -7.78 -0.58
N GLY A 78 8.69 -8.75 -1.50
CA GLY A 78 9.64 -8.83 -2.60
C GLY A 78 9.12 -8.10 -3.84
N LEU A 79 10.01 -7.53 -4.64
CA LEU A 79 9.65 -6.87 -5.89
C LEU A 79 10.68 -7.13 -6.97
N ARG A 80 10.21 -7.44 -8.18
CA ARG A 80 11.06 -7.60 -9.36
C ARG A 80 10.43 -7.01 -10.62
N ASP A 81 11.24 -6.53 -11.54
CA ASP A 81 10.80 -6.13 -12.86
C ASP A 81 10.20 -7.34 -13.61
N ARG A 82 9.04 -7.17 -14.22
CA ARG A 82 8.36 -8.26 -14.93
C ARG A 82 9.13 -8.71 -16.17
N SER A 83 9.78 -7.78 -16.87
CA SER A 83 10.36 -8.02 -18.18
C SER A 83 11.78 -8.58 -18.11
N SER A 84 12.59 -8.06 -17.21
CA SER A 84 14.00 -8.39 -17.03
C SER A 84 14.24 -9.37 -15.87
N GLY A 85 13.31 -9.45 -14.91
CA GLY A 85 13.47 -10.21 -13.68
C GLY A 85 14.41 -9.56 -12.66
N GLU A 86 14.85 -8.31 -12.89
CA GLU A 86 15.68 -7.55 -11.96
C GLU A 86 14.95 -7.37 -10.62
N VAL A 87 15.61 -7.71 -9.51
CA VAL A 87 15.06 -7.55 -8.16
C VAL A 87 15.34 -6.14 -7.66
N PHE A 88 14.33 -5.50 -7.10
CA PHE A 88 14.45 -4.18 -6.48
C PHE A 88 14.65 -4.32 -4.98
N ASP A 89 15.70 -3.68 -4.47
CA ASP A 89 15.89 -3.54 -3.03
C ASP A 89 14.93 -2.48 -2.47
N ALA A 90 14.33 -2.79 -1.31
CA ALA A 90 13.51 -1.82 -0.61
C ALA A 90 14.41 -0.71 -0.02
N VAL A 91 14.03 0.55 -0.25
CA VAL A 91 14.62 1.72 0.42
C VAL A 91 14.36 1.64 1.93
N PHE A 92 13.21 1.07 2.31
CA PHE A 92 12.84 0.76 3.68
C PHE A 92 11.95 -0.47 3.72
N ALA A 93 12.12 -1.34 4.70
CA ALA A 93 11.23 -2.45 4.97
C ALA A 93 11.06 -2.68 6.47
N ASP A 94 9.83 -2.97 6.88
CA ASP A 94 9.48 -3.37 8.24
C ASP A 94 8.47 -4.52 8.17
N ALA A 95 8.96 -5.75 8.40
CA ALA A 95 8.14 -6.96 8.42
C ALA A 95 7.30 -7.09 9.71
N TYR A 96 7.58 -6.29 10.74
CA TYR A 96 6.86 -6.32 12.03
C TYR A 96 6.00 -5.08 12.25
N PHE A 97 5.56 -4.47 11.15
CA PHE A 97 4.73 -3.29 11.18
C PHE A 97 3.39 -3.57 11.89
N HIS A 98 2.92 -2.60 12.67
CA HIS A 98 1.78 -2.77 13.59
C HIS A 98 1.91 -4.02 14.49
N ALA A 99 3.08 -4.25 15.08
CA ALA A 99 3.36 -5.40 15.94
C ALA A 99 3.17 -6.78 15.27
N GLY A 100 3.45 -6.86 13.97
CA GLY A 100 3.37 -8.10 13.17
C GLY A 100 1.99 -8.37 12.57
N GLU A 101 1.05 -7.41 12.65
CA GLU A 101 -0.22 -7.52 11.92
C GLU A 101 -0.07 -7.14 10.44
N SER A 102 1.02 -6.48 10.10
CA SER A 102 1.29 -6.01 8.76
C SER A 102 2.79 -5.99 8.46
N ALA A 103 3.12 -6.00 7.17
CA ALA A 103 4.45 -5.68 6.68
C ALA A 103 4.35 -4.44 5.78
N LEU A 104 5.41 -3.63 5.78
CA LEU A 104 5.50 -2.42 4.98
C LEU A 104 6.86 -2.35 4.29
N ALA A 105 6.85 -2.01 3.00
CA ALA A 105 8.07 -1.79 2.22
C ALA A 105 7.92 -0.55 1.33
N LEU A 106 9.02 0.19 1.16
CA LEU A 106 9.13 1.38 0.33
C LEU A 106 10.15 1.12 -0.78
N PHE A 107 9.76 1.33 -2.02
CA PHE A 107 10.61 1.13 -3.19
C PHE A 107 10.71 2.40 -4.03
N GLU A 108 11.85 2.59 -4.69
CA GLU A 108 12.00 3.58 -5.74
C GLU A 108 11.86 2.89 -7.11
N LEU A 109 10.79 3.21 -7.84
CA LEU A 109 10.39 2.48 -9.04
C LEU A 109 10.29 3.38 -10.26
N PRO A 110 10.85 3.01 -11.42
CA PRO A 110 10.49 3.64 -12.68
C PRO A 110 9.08 3.23 -13.10
N ALA A 111 8.49 3.95 -14.06
CA ALA A 111 7.26 3.48 -14.69
C ALA A 111 7.50 2.13 -15.39
N GLY A 112 6.56 1.20 -15.23
CA GLY A 112 6.77 -0.18 -15.67
C GLY A 112 5.80 -1.17 -15.03
N GLN A 113 6.10 -2.45 -15.22
CA GLN A 113 5.35 -3.56 -14.67
C GLN A 113 6.26 -4.40 -13.77
N PHE A 114 5.79 -4.70 -12.58
CA PHE A 114 6.55 -5.38 -11.54
C PHE A 114 5.77 -6.57 -11.01
N VAL A 115 6.48 -7.62 -10.63
CA VAL A 115 5.89 -8.72 -9.86
C VAL A 115 6.17 -8.46 -8.39
N VAL A 116 5.10 -8.29 -7.62
CA VAL A 116 5.10 -8.20 -6.17
C VAL A 116 4.98 -9.62 -5.61
N GLU A 117 5.89 -9.99 -4.74
CA GLU A 117 5.88 -11.28 -4.05
C GLU A 117 5.54 -11.06 -2.57
N VAL A 118 4.48 -11.73 -2.11
CA VAL A 118 4.04 -11.70 -0.71
C VAL A 118 4.17 -13.10 -0.13
N ALA A 119 4.97 -13.24 0.92
CA ALA A 119 5.16 -14.49 1.64
C ALA A 119 4.86 -14.31 3.13
N GLY A 120 4.65 -15.44 3.82
CA GLY A 120 4.55 -15.48 5.27
C GLY A 120 5.90 -15.78 5.93
N GLU A 121 6.26 -15.00 6.95
CA GLU A 121 7.38 -15.30 7.85
C GLU A 121 7.20 -16.65 8.51
N ARG A 122 8.34 -17.34 8.71
CA ARG A 122 8.40 -18.65 9.38
C ARG A 122 7.47 -19.71 8.79
N GLY A 123 7.13 -19.58 7.50
CA GLY A 123 6.19 -20.47 6.84
C GLY A 123 4.75 -20.30 7.34
N SER A 124 4.36 -19.10 7.76
CA SER A 124 2.97 -18.78 8.01
C SER A 124 2.16 -18.72 6.71
N SER A 125 0.83 -18.83 6.83
CA SER A 125 -0.10 -18.84 5.70
C SER A 125 -1.42 -18.21 6.12
N GLY A 126 -2.14 -17.63 5.16
CA GLY A 126 -3.42 -17.00 5.42
C GLY A 126 -3.76 -15.94 4.39
N THR A 127 -4.88 -15.26 4.62
CA THR A 127 -5.38 -14.21 3.74
C THR A 127 -4.88 -12.83 4.18
N PHE A 128 -4.74 -11.93 3.21
CA PHE A 128 -4.25 -10.57 3.43
C PHE A 128 -4.85 -9.61 2.42
N THR A 129 -4.66 -8.33 2.69
CA THR A 129 -4.87 -7.23 1.75
C THR A 129 -3.51 -6.64 1.39
N LEU A 130 -3.17 -6.62 0.10
CA LEU A 130 -2.02 -5.90 -0.43
C LEU A 130 -2.50 -4.54 -0.91
N SER A 131 -1.89 -3.47 -0.42
CA SER A 131 -2.17 -2.11 -0.86
C SER A 131 -0.91 -1.42 -1.36
N ALA A 132 -1.04 -0.70 -2.46
CA ALA A 132 0.00 0.17 -2.99
C ALA A 132 -0.41 1.64 -2.80
N ARG A 133 0.53 2.45 -2.32
CA ARG A 133 0.32 3.87 -2.00
C ARG A 133 1.46 4.73 -2.53
N LEU A 134 1.15 5.97 -2.86
CA LEU A 134 2.12 7.00 -3.18
C LEU A 134 2.31 7.90 -1.93
N PRO A 135 3.47 7.90 -1.26
CA PRO A 135 3.75 8.82 -0.17
C PRO A 135 3.46 10.26 -0.55
N GLY A 136 2.59 10.90 0.23
CA GLY A 136 2.21 12.31 0.07
C GLY A 136 1.00 12.56 -0.82
N ASP A 137 0.35 11.53 -1.36
CA ASP A 137 -0.88 11.67 -2.14
C ASP A 137 -2.07 11.42 -1.22
N ALA A 138 -2.40 12.39 -0.36
CA ALA A 138 -3.32 12.17 0.75
C ALA A 138 -4.78 11.91 0.33
N ASP A 139 -5.18 12.39 -0.85
CA ASP A 139 -6.54 12.24 -1.38
C ASP A 139 -6.68 11.09 -2.40
N GLY A 140 -5.57 10.46 -2.80
CA GLY A 140 -5.55 9.28 -3.66
C GLY A 140 -5.82 9.59 -5.13
N ASP A 141 -5.57 10.82 -5.59
CA ASP A 141 -5.79 11.22 -6.99
C ASP A 141 -4.60 10.83 -7.92
N GLY A 142 -3.54 10.27 -7.34
CA GLY A 142 -2.31 9.89 -8.01
C GLY A 142 -1.27 11.00 -8.06
N ARG A 143 -1.49 12.14 -7.42
CA ARG A 143 -0.62 13.32 -7.45
C ARG A 143 -0.19 13.69 -6.05
N VAL A 144 1.06 14.11 -5.95
CA VAL A 144 1.61 14.68 -4.72
C VAL A 144 1.76 16.17 -4.94
N GLU A 145 1.22 16.93 -4.01
CA GLU A 145 1.08 18.36 -4.15
C GLU A 145 1.91 19.08 -3.09
N ARG A 146 2.10 20.38 -3.32
CA ARG A 146 2.93 21.18 -2.41
C ARG A 146 2.29 21.31 -1.04
N VAL A 147 0.96 21.20 -0.96
CA VAL A 147 0.24 21.22 0.32
C VAL A 147 0.56 19.96 1.13
N ASP A 148 0.69 18.79 0.50
CA ASP A 148 1.04 17.54 1.19
C ASP A 148 2.44 17.57 1.79
N LEU A 149 3.41 18.10 1.02
CA LEU A 149 4.75 18.30 1.55
C LEU A 149 4.75 19.29 2.73
N ALA A 150 3.94 20.35 2.66
CA ALA A 150 3.80 21.30 3.75
C ALA A 150 3.18 20.67 5.01
N HIS A 151 2.18 19.80 4.85
CA HIS A 151 1.61 19.02 5.95
C HIS A 151 2.64 18.10 6.60
N ALA A 152 3.40 17.35 5.80
CA ALA A 152 4.43 16.45 6.31
C ALA A 152 5.57 17.20 7.03
N MET A 153 6.04 18.31 6.47
CA MET A 153 7.05 19.16 7.13
C MET A 153 6.53 19.81 8.41
N ALA A 154 5.25 20.18 8.47
CA ALA A 154 4.64 20.72 9.67
C ALA A 154 4.52 19.65 10.77
N ALA A 155 4.14 18.43 10.41
CA ALA A 155 4.08 17.30 11.33
C ALA A 155 5.47 16.91 11.86
N ASP A 156 6.48 16.81 10.99
CA ASP A 156 7.87 16.54 11.39
C ASP A 156 8.42 17.64 12.31
N ALA A 157 8.17 18.92 12.01
CA ALA A 157 8.57 20.03 12.86
C ALA A 157 7.87 20.01 14.23
N GLN A 158 6.59 19.62 14.28
CA GLN A 158 5.85 19.45 15.53
C GLN A 158 6.45 18.33 16.38
N ALA A 159 6.75 17.17 15.78
CA ALA A 159 7.26 16.00 16.48
C ALA A 159 8.71 16.15 16.96
N THR A 160 9.55 16.89 16.22
CA THR A 160 10.98 17.03 16.52
C THR A 160 11.29 18.15 17.51
N VAL A 161 10.70 19.33 17.29
CA VAL A 161 11.08 20.56 18.02
C VAL A 161 9.87 21.33 18.57
N GLY A 162 8.65 20.91 18.23
CA GLY A 162 7.42 21.63 18.51
C GLY A 162 7.23 22.85 17.60
N LEU A 163 6.03 23.03 17.07
CA LEU A 163 5.72 24.17 16.20
C LEU A 163 5.67 25.47 16.98
N SER A 164 6.51 26.43 16.59
CA SER A 164 6.39 27.82 17.03
C SER A 164 5.13 28.47 16.43
N ARG A 165 4.62 29.54 17.06
CA ARG A 165 3.52 30.35 16.50
C ARG A 165 3.84 30.92 15.12
N ALA A 166 5.11 31.23 14.85
CA ALA A 166 5.55 31.72 13.55
C ALA A 166 5.48 30.62 12.48
N ALA A 167 6.01 29.43 12.80
CA ALA A 167 5.95 28.26 11.92
C ALA A 167 4.49 27.83 11.66
N ALA A 168 3.64 27.83 12.69
CA ALA A 168 2.21 27.55 12.55
C ALA A 168 1.51 28.52 11.58
N ARG A 169 1.84 29.82 11.60
CA ARG A 169 1.29 30.79 10.64
C ARG A 169 1.79 30.55 9.22
N MET A 170 3.07 30.20 9.05
CA MET A 170 3.65 29.91 7.74
C MET A 170 2.98 28.69 7.10
N TYR A 171 2.83 27.59 7.83
CA TYR A 171 2.13 26.40 7.32
C TYR A 171 0.64 26.65 7.10
N GLY A 172 -0.03 27.40 7.98
CA GLY A 172 -1.42 27.81 7.76
C GLY A 172 -1.61 28.60 6.46
N ALA A 173 -0.64 29.43 6.07
CA ALA A 173 -0.68 30.15 4.79
C ALA A 173 -0.49 29.24 3.56
N LEU A 174 0.06 28.03 3.74
CA LEU A 174 0.18 27.01 2.71
C LEU A 174 -1.04 26.09 2.63
N GLY A 175 -2.10 26.35 3.41
CA GLY A 175 -3.32 25.53 3.44
C GLY A 175 -3.30 24.40 4.47
N VAL A 176 -2.25 24.29 5.28
CA VAL A 176 -2.13 23.26 6.31
C VAL A 176 -3.09 23.55 7.47
N ASN A 177 -3.91 22.58 7.86
CA ASN A 177 -4.71 22.65 9.08
C ASN A 177 -3.84 22.38 10.31
N VAL A 178 -3.12 23.40 10.76
CA VAL A 178 -2.16 23.31 11.87
C VAL A 178 -2.85 22.94 13.20
N ALA A 179 -4.11 23.33 13.39
CA ALA A 179 -4.86 22.95 14.59
C ALA A 179 -5.03 21.43 14.69
N ALA A 180 -5.31 20.76 13.57
CA ALA A 180 -5.40 19.30 13.51
C ALA A 180 -4.06 18.61 13.79
N ILE A 181 -2.94 19.15 13.28
CA ILE A 181 -1.59 18.61 13.52
C ILE A 181 -1.21 18.70 15.01
N MET A 182 -1.56 19.81 15.67
CA MET A 182 -1.24 20.01 17.08
C MET A 182 -2.13 19.22 18.04
N SER A 183 -3.31 18.76 17.58
CA SER A 183 -4.30 18.07 18.42
C SER A 183 -4.32 16.55 18.28
N ASP A 184 -3.64 16.00 17.27
CA ASP A 184 -3.75 14.60 16.89
C ASP A 184 -2.46 13.83 17.20
N VAL A 185 -2.46 13.14 18.34
CA VAL A 185 -1.36 12.25 18.78
C VAL A 185 -1.22 11.05 17.85
N SER A 186 -2.29 10.62 17.17
CA SER A 186 -2.22 9.51 16.21
C SER A 186 -1.52 9.90 14.91
N ARG A 187 -1.57 11.19 14.54
CA ARG A 187 -0.70 11.76 13.49
C ARG A 187 0.73 12.03 13.99
N ASP A 188 0.94 12.24 15.29
CA ASP A 188 2.28 12.37 15.90
C ASP A 188 3.00 11.00 15.99
N ALA A 189 2.25 9.91 16.16
CA ALA A 189 2.76 8.53 16.14
C ALA A 189 3.52 8.20 14.85
N GLU A 190 3.03 8.69 13.71
CA GLU A 190 3.61 8.57 12.37
C GLU A 190 4.98 9.28 12.23
N PHE A 191 5.24 10.30 13.07
CA PHE A 191 6.41 11.19 13.00
C PHE A 191 7.30 11.17 14.24
N SER A 192 7.24 10.10 15.05
CA SER A 192 8.01 9.89 16.30
C SER A 192 9.56 9.85 16.19
N GLY A 193 10.14 10.57 15.23
CA GLY A 193 11.57 10.93 15.15
C GLY A 193 12.48 9.88 14.53
N ARG A 194 11.98 8.67 14.22
CA ARG A 194 12.79 7.63 13.55
C ARG A 194 12.68 7.64 12.02
N ASN A 195 11.54 8.02 11.46
CA ASN A 195 11.27 7.97 10.02
C ASN A 195 10.83 9.31 9.39
N GLY A 196 10.76 10.40 10.17
CA GLY A 196 10.26 11.70 9.69
C GLY A 196 11.04 12.26 8.48
N ALA A 197 12.37 12.16 8.52
CA ALA A 197 13.22 12.59 7.41
C ALA A 197 13.03 11.74 6.14
N LEU A 198 12.94 10.41 6.26
CA LEU A 198 12.70 9.52 5.12
C LEU A 198 11.32 9.76 4.51
N HIS A 199 10.32 10.01 5.36
CA HIS A 199 8.96 10.32 4.93
C HIS A 199 8.90 11.64 4.15
N VAL A 200 9.46 12.73 4.69
CA VAL A 200 9.53 14.02 3.99
C VAL A 200 10.32 13.90 2.69
N GLN A 201 11.39 13.09 2.66
CA GLN A 201 12.15 12.80 1.43
C GLN A 201 11.31 12.07 0.39
N ALA A 202 10.55 11.03 0.77
CA ALA A 202 9.70 10.30 -0.16
C ALA A 202 8.60 11.20 -0.77
N ILE A 203 7.99 12.07 0.04
CA ILE A 203 6.99 13.04 -0.44
C ILE A 203 7.66 14.07 -1.37
N ALA A 204 8.81 14.61 -0.99
CA ALA A 204 9.54 15.56 -1.83
C ALA A 204 9.97 14.94 -3.17
N HIS A 205 10.35 13.66 -3.17
CA HIS A 205 10.69 12.90 -4.37
C HIS A 205 9.49 12.78 -5.31
N ASN A 206 8.33 12.38 -4.78
CA ASN A 206 7.11 12.24 -5.57
C ASN A 206 6.55 13.60 -6.03
N LEU A 207 6.68 14.66 -5.22
CA LEU A 207 6.33 16.03 -5.62
C LEU A 207 7.17 16.52 -6.81
N ALA A 208 8.44 16.10 -6.88
CA ALA A 208 9.34 16.46 -7.98
C ALA A 208 8.97 15.76 -9.31
N ALA A 209 8.04 14.80 -9.28
CA ALA A 209 7.59 14.05 -10.43
C ALA A 209 6.05 13.83 -10.35
N PRO A 210 5.26 14.86 -10.68
CA PRO A 210 3.83 14.86 -10.35
C PRO A 210 3.07 13.87 -11.23
N GLY A 211 2.26 13.02 -10.60
CA GLY A 211 1.29 12.15 -11.29
C GLY A 211 1.79 10.73 -11.56
N ALA A 212 1.14 9.76 -10.93
CA ALA A 212 1.28 8.34 -11.22
C ALA A 212 -0.08 7.64 -11.07
N THR A 213 -0.32 6.66 -11.92
CA THR A 213 -1.42 5.70 -11.74
C THR A 213 -0.81 4.37 -11.35
N ILE A 214 -1.31 3.81 -10.25
CA ILE A 214 -0.89 2.51 -9.74
C ILE A 214 -2.06 1.54 -9.86
N THR A 215 -1.81 0.34 -10.40
CA THR A 215 -2.79 -0.75 -10.39
C THR A 215 -2.17 -2.03 -9.84
N LEU A 216 -3.01 -2.85 -9.21
CA LEU A 216 -2.66 -4.16 -8.69
C LEU A 216 -3.59 -5.22 -9.26
N GLU A 217 -3.03 -6.29 -9.80
CA GLU A 217 -3.77 -7.40 -10.40
C GLU A 217 -3.16 -8.74 -9.97
N PRO A 218 -3.93 -9.85 -9.91
CA PRO A 218 -3.34 -11.17 -9.64
C PRO A 218 -2.35 -11.56 -10.75
N ASN A 219 -1.16 -12.06 -10.39
CA ASN A 219 -0.19 -12.58 -11.36
C ASN A 219 -0.54 -14.04 -11.74
N GLY A 220 -1.62 -14.23 -12.48
CA GLY A 220 -2.09 -15.54 -12.93
C GLY A 220 -2.82 -15.46 -14.27
N PRO A 221 -3.08 -16.62 -14.92
CA PRO A 221 -3.84 -16.63 -16.17
C PRO A 221 -5.25 -16.09 -15.95
N THR A 222 -5.51 -14.90 -16.48
CA THR A 222 -6.87 -14.37 -16.66
C THR A 222 -7.50 -15.13 -17.82
N PHE A 223 -8.57 -15.89 -17.56
CA PHE A 223 -9.38 -16.48 -18.62
C PHE A 223 -10.62 -15.60 -18.82
N MET A 224 -10.86 -15.18 -20.06
CA MET A 224 -12.12 -14.55 -20.44
C MET A 224 -13.13 -15.64 -20.79
N LEU A 225 -14.29 -15.63 -20.14
CA LEU A 225 -15.45 -16.39 -20.59
C LEU A 225 -16.22 -15.51 -21.58
N ALA A 226 -16.16 -15.84 -22.87
CA ALA A 226 -17.06 -15.26 -23.86
C ALA A 226 -18.37 -16.05 -23.85
N GLU A 227 -19.50 -15.39 -23.65
CA GLU A 227 -20.80 -16.00 -23.91
C GLU A 227 -20.99 -16.12 -25.43
N ASN A 228 -21.32 -17.32 -25.91
CA ASN A 228 -21.69 -17.54 -27.31
C ASN A 228 -23.18 -17.26 -27.53
N SER A 229 -23.68 -16.11 -27.05
CA SER A 229 -25.06 -15.69 -27.33
C SER A 229 -25.08 -14.84 -28.61
N PRO A 230 -26.09 -14.99 -29.49
CA PRO A 230 -26.19 -14.20 -30.73
C PRO A 230 -26.34 -12.69 -30.51
N ALA A 231 -26.51 -12.23 -29.26
CA ALA A 231 -26.84 -10.85 -28.90
C ALA A 231 -25.69 -10.06 -28.24
N GLY A 232 -24.53 -10.68 -27.96
CA GLY A 232 -23.29 -9.97 -27.61
C GLY A 232 -23.34 -9.07 -26.35
N ALA A 233 -24.29 -9.28 -25.44
CA ALA A 233 -24.38 -8.52 -24.20
C ALA A 233 -23.52 -9.17 -23.10
N ALA A 234 -22.63 -8.40 -22.46
CA ALA A 234 -21.83 -8.90 -21.34
C ALA A 234 -22.72 -9.16 -20.10
N VAL A 235 -22.76 -10.41 -19.61
CA VAL A 235 -23.66 -10.83 -18.52
C VAL A 235 -22.98 -10.80 -17.12
N GLY A 236 -21.69 -10.49 -17.02
CA GLY A 236 -21.07 -10.28 -15.71
C GLY A 236 -19.54 -10.22 -15.71
N VAL A 237 -18.98 -9.86 -14.54
CA VAL A 237 -17.55 -9.91 -14.24
C VAL A 237 -17.27 -11.19 -13.45
N VAL A 238 -16.33 -12.00 -13.92
CA VAL A 238 -15.89 -13.22 -13.22
C VAL A 238 -14.66 -12.90 -12.40
N VAL A 239 -14.76 -13.08 -11.08
CA VAL A 239 -13.62 -12.98 -10.17
C VAL A 239 -13.15 -14.40 -9.85
N PRO A 240 -11.98 -14.84 -10.34
CA PRO A 240 -11.47 -16.15 -9.98
C PRO A 240 -11.12 -16.16 -8.49
N GLN A 241 -11.76 -17.05 -7.73
CA GLN A 241 -11.31 -17.40 -6.38
C GLN A 241 -10.50 -18.69 -6.46
N ARG A 242 -9.22 -18.62 -6.10
CA ARG A 242 -8.40 -19.82 -5.92
C ARG A 242 -8.81 -20.46 -4.59
N LEU A 243 -9.51 -21.59 -4.64
CA LEU A 243 -9.74 -22.41 -3.46
C LEU A 243 -8.47 -23.22 -3.18
N ALA A 244 -7.92 -23.09 -1.97
CA ALA A 244 -6.70 -23.79 -1.55
C ALA A 244 -6.84 -25.31 -1.81
N GLY A 245 -5.88 -25.88 -2.54
CA GLY A 245 -5.81 -27.31 -2.84
C GLY A 245 -6.67 -27.82 -4.01
N ALA A 246 -7.43 -26.97 -4.70
CA ALA A 246 -8.23 -27.39 -5.85
C ALA A 246 -7.44 -27.25 -7.17
N ALA A 247 -7.41 -28.32 -7.97
CA ALA A 247 -7.01 -28.28 -9.38
C ALA A 247 -8.14 -27.75 -10.30
N SER A 248 -9.27 -27.35 -9.70
CA SER A 248 -10.48 -26.92 -10.39
C SER A 248 -10.90 -25.53 -9.94
N LEU A 249 -11.25 -24.70 -10.91
CA LEU A 249 -11.88 -23.41 -10.69
C LEU A 249 -13.40 -23.60 -10.60
N SER A 250 -14.02 -23.11 -9.52
CA SER A 250 -15.48 -23.07 -9.36
C SER A 250 -16.00 -21.70 -9.75
N TYR A 251 -17.00 -21.63 -10.62
CA TYR A 251 -17.76 -20.42 -10.92
C TYR A 251 -19.26 -20.72 -10.80
N SER A 252 -20.06 -19.69 -10.47
CA SER A 252 -21.52 -19.75 -10.52
C SER A 252 -22.03 -18.64 -11.42
N GLN A 253 -22.71 -18.98 -12.50
CA GLN A 253 -23.48 -18.03 -13.30
C GLN A 253 -24.91 -18.02 -12.77
N ASN A 254 -25.42 -16.85 -12.40
CA ASN A 254 -26.87 -16.69 -12.24
C ASN A 254 -27.47 -16.82 -13.63
N ALA A 255 -28.34 -17.81 -13.82
CA ALA A 255 -28.89 -18.24 -15.11
C ALA A 255 -29.07 -17.08 -16.12
N GLY A 256 -28.31 -17.12 -17.21
CA GLY A 256 -28.65 -16.40 -18.43
C GLY A 256 -29.93 -17.00 -19.05
N ALA A 257 -30.64 -16.22 -19.85
CA ALA A 257 -31.98 -16.53 -20.35
C ALA A 257 -32.09 -17.83 -21.17
N ASP A 258 -30.97 -18.40 -21.61
CA ASP A 258 -30.93 -19.62 -22.39
C ASP A 258 -30.30 -20.76 -21.57
N ALA A 259 -31.16 -21.62 -21.03
CA ALA A 259 -30.78 -22.87 -20.38
C ALA A 259 -30.12 -23.81 -21.40
N GLY A 260 -28.80 -23.68 -21.61
CA GLY A 260 -28.06 -24.68 -22.38
C GLY A 260 -26.76 -24.29 -23.07
N ALA A 261 -26.22 -23.08 -22.91
CA ALA A 261 -24.94 -22.75 -23.53
C ALA A 261 -23.77 -22.88 -22.54
N PHE A 262 -23.09 -24.03 -22.61
CA PHE A 262 -21.65 -24.16 -22.36
C PHE A 262 -21.01 -24.81 -23.59
#